data_AF-A0A836SQW2-F1
#
_entry.id   AF-A0A836SQW2-F1
#
_cell.length_a   1.000
_cell.length_b   1.000
_cell.length_c   1.000
_cell.angle_alpha   90.00
_cell.angle_beta   90.00
_cell.angle_gamma   90.00
#
_symmetry.space_group_name_H-M   'P 1'
#
loop_
_entity.id
_entity.type
_entity.pdbx_description
1 polymer ?
#
loop_
_entity_poly.entity_id
_entity_poly.type
_entity_poly.pdbx_seq_one_letter_code
_entity_poly.pdbx_strand_id
1 'polypeptide(L)'
;MTGFNSIESALRDLKKGKLVIVVDDEDRENEGDFIGAAEKVTPEMINFMAKQGRGLICLAVEGKRLDELQIPSMVSDNTSKMGTPFAVAIDAVQGTTTGISAYDRAVTIKKVLDPKARPEDFARPGHVFPLRASDGGVLRRAGHTEAAVDLARLAGLKPAGVLVEIMDEDGKMARLPKLKRLAHRFRLKLITIKDLIEYRRRREKLVERILTTKLPTRYGEYILHVYEDVLEHYHHLVLVKGEVSGKKNVLVRVHSQCLTGDVFGSLRCDCGDQISNALKMIN
;
A
#
# COMPACT_ATOMS: atom_id res chain seq x y z
N MET A 1 -26.95 4.83 -1.42
CA MET A 1 -25.88 3.83 -1.62
C MET A 1 -25.18 3.61 -0.29
N THR A 2 -25.54 2.54 0.40
CA THR A 2 -24.99 2.17 1.72
C THR A 2 -23.82 1.20 1.51
N GLY A 3 -22.63 1.71 1.21
CA GLY A 3 -21.42 0.88 1.15
C GLY A 3 -20.32 1.43 0.26
N PHE A 4 -19.08 1.04 0.57
CA PHE A 4 -17.91 1.16 -0.31
C PHE A 4 -18.06 0.22 -1.51
N ASN A 5 -17.37 0.51 -2.60
CA ASN A 5 -17.33 -0.35 -3.78
C ASN A 5 -16.30 -1.47 -3.61
N SER A 6 -16.42 -2.56 -4.38
CA SER A 6 -15.41 -3.62 -4.36
C SER A 6 -14.11 -3.16 -5.02
N ILE A 7 -12.99 -3.68 -4.54
CA ILE A 7 -11.66 -3.43 -5.11
C ILE A 7 -11.64 -3.83 -6.59
N GLU A 8 -12.20 -4.98 -6.97
CA GLU A 8 -12.24 -5.40 -8.39
C GLU A 8 -12.95 -4.37 -9.29
N SER A 9 -13.99 -3.70 -8.77
CA SER A 9 -14.70 -2.67 -9.54
C SER A 9 -13.86 -1.42 -9.73
N ALA A 10 -13.09 -1.01 -8.72
CA ALA A 10 -12.15 0.10 -8.79
C ALA A 10 -10.99 -0.22 -9.76
N LEU A 11 -10.42 -1.43 -9.69
CA LEU A 11 -9.35 -1.86 -10.60
C LEU A 11 -9.78 -1.83 -12.07
N ARG A 12 -11.03 -2.23 -12.38
CA ARG A 12 -11.58 -2.13 -13.75
C ARG A 12 -11.69 -0.69 -14.25
N ASP A 13 -12.04 0.25 -13.38
CA ASP A 13 -12.15 1.67 -13.73
C ASP A 13 -10.77 2.30 -13.90
N LEU A 14 -9.80 1.99 -13.03
CA LEU A 14 -8.40 2.41 -13.15
C LEU A 14 -7.76 1.90 -14.45
N LYS A 15 -8.00 0.64 -14.82
CA LYS A 15 -7.50 0.07 -16.08
C LYS A 15 -8.00 0.82 -17.32
N LYS A 16 -9.18 1.45 -17.22
CA LYS A 16 -9.78 2.30 -18.25
C LYS A 16 -9.34 3.78 -18.17
N GLY A 17 -8.43 4.12 -17.27
CA GLY A 17 -7.95 5.49 -17.07
C GLY A 17 -8.89 6.39 -16.28
N LYS A 18 -9.86 5.83 -15.54
CA LYS A 18 -10.70 6.61 -14.63
C LYS A 18 -10.03 6.76 -13.27
N LEU A 19 -10.38 7.83 -12.58
CA LEU A 19 -10.04 8.03 -11.17
C LEU A 19 -10.92 7.18 -10.26
N VAL A 20 -10.44 6.95 -9.05
CA VAL A 20 -11.20 6.40 -7.92
C VAL A 20 -10.99 7.28 -6.70
N ILE A 21 -11.90 7.25 -5.75
CA ILE A 21 -11.74 7.88 -4.43
C ILE A 21 -11.30 6.79 -3.46
N VAL A 22 -10.19 7.04 -2.76
CA VAL A 22 -9.68 6.13 -1.73
C VAL A 22 -9.66 6.87 -0.40
N VAL A 23 -10.26 6.26 0.62
CA VAL A 23 -10.23 6.77 1.99
C VAL A 23 -9.36 5.90 2.88
N ASP A 24 -8.66 6.52 3.80
CA ASP A 24 -7.97 5.82 4.86
C ASP A 24 -8.87 5.62 6.09
N ASP A 25 -8.31 5.07 7.17
CA ASP A 25 -9.04 4.81 8.41
C ASP A 25 -9.35 6.13 9.15
N GLU A 26 -10.43 6.14 9.93
CA GLU A 26 -10.85 7.32 10.70
C GLU A 26 -9.80 7.73 11.74
N ASP A 27 -8.99 6.78 12.21
CA ASP A 27 -7.91 7.00 13.18
C ASP A 27 -6.58 7.45 12.54
N ARG A 28 -6.50 7.54 11.19
CA ARG A 28 -5.29 7.94 10.47
C ARG A 28 -5.35 9.43 10.04
N GLU A 29 -5.66 9.73 8.78
CA GLU A 29 -5.89 11.10 8.29
C GLU A 29 -7.40 11.40 8.22
N ASN A 30 -8.23 10.36 8.09
CA ASN A 30 -9.68 10.43 7.90
C ASN A 30 -10.04 11.20 6.62
N GLU A 31 -9.22 11.04 5.59
CA GLU A 31 -9.22 11.85 4.37
C GLU A 31 -9.42 11.00 3.11
N GLY A 32 -9.82 11.65 2.03
CA GLY A 32 -10.06 11.00 0.75
C GLY A 32 -9.24 11.61 -0.35
N ASP A 33 -8.64 10.77 -1.19
CA ASP A 33 -7.85 11.18 -2.34
C ASP A 33 -8.52 10.74 -3.63
N PHE A 34 -8.43 11.58 -4.66
CA PHE A 34 -8.56 11.09 -6.03
C PHE A 34 -7.28 10.35 -6.40
N ILE A 35 -7.40 9.08 -6.76
CA ILE A 35 -6.29 8.24 -7.20
C ILE A 35 -6.52 7.78 -8.65
N GLY A 36 -5.49 7.91 -9.48
CA GLY A 36 -5.45 7.43 -10.86
C GLY A 36 -4.18 6.66 -11.16
N ALA A 37 -4.22 5.76 -12.15
CA ALA A 37 -3.01 5.10 -12.62
C ALA A 37 -2.17 6.06 -13.46
N ALA A 38 -0.92 6.28 -13.08
CA ALA A 38 -0.04 7.26 -13.73
C ALA A 38 0.21 6.90 -15.22
N GLU A 39 0.19 5.62 -15.57
CA GLU A 39 0.29 5.17 -16.97
C GLU A 39 -0.85 5.69 -17.86
N LYS A 40 -2.02 5.95 -17.28
CA LYS A 40 -3.21 6.46 -17.99
C LYS A 40 -3.40 7.97 -17.80
N VAL A 41 -2.39 8.68 -17.30
CA VAL A 41 -2.48 10.10 -17.04
C VAL A 41 -2.76 10.90 -18.33
N THR A 42 -3.68 11.85 -18.23
CA THR A 42 -3.96 12.81 -19.29
C THR A 42 -4.02 14.23 -18.70
N PRO A 43 -3.85 15.28 -19.53
CA PRO A 43 -4.04 16.65 -19.07
C PRO A 43 -5.42 16.89 -18.45
N GLU A 44 -6.47 16.24 -18.97
CA GLU A 44 -7.83 16.34 -18.42
C GLU A 44 -7.93 15.74 -17.02
N MET A 45 -7.24 14.62 -16.77
CA MET A 45 -7.16 14.00 -15.44
C MET A 45 -6.48 14.94 -14.45
N ILE A 46 -5.34 15.52 -14.82
CA ILE A 46 -4.60 16.47 -13.96
C ILE A 46 -5.42 17.75 -13.71
N ASN A 47 -6.09 18.26 -14.74
CA ASN A 47 -6.97 19.43 -14.61
C ASN A 47 -8.17 19.14 -13.71
N PHE A 48 -8.75 17.93 -13.81
CA PHE A 48 -9.82 17.49 -12.92
C PHE A 48 -9.32 17.42 -11.47
N MET A 49 -8.17 16.80 -11.23
CA MET A 49 -7.53 16.70 -9.91
C MET A 49 -7.26 18.08 -9.32
N ALA A 50 -6.74 19.02 -10.12
CA ALA A 50 -6.48 20.39 -9.67
C ALA A 50 -7.77 21.14 -9.28
N LYS A 51 -8.86 20.95 -10.04
CA LYS A 51 -10.14 21.65 -9.82
C LYS A 51 -10.98 21.03 -8.69
N GLN A 52 -11.02 19.70 -8.63
CA GLN A 52 -11.92 18.96 -7.74
C GLN A 52 -11.22 18.45 -6.48
N GLY A 53 -9.93 18.12 -6.56
CA GLY A 53 -9.12 17.76 -5.40
C GLY A 53 -8.64 19.00 -4.65
N ARG A 54 -8.07 19.96 -5.41
CA ARG A 54 -7.53 21.25 -4.91
C ARG A 54 -6.29 21.11 -4.03
N GLY A 55 -5.93 19.90 -3.61
CA GLY A 55 -4.71 19.57 -2.89
C GLY A 55 -3.46 19.53 -3.77
N LEU A 56 -2.41 18.89 -3.25
CA LEU A 56 -1.14 18.77 -3.92
C LEU A 56 -1.13 17.53 -4.81
N ILE A 57 -1.09 17.72 -6.14
CA ILE A 57 -1.02 16.58 -7.05
C ILE A 57 0.36 15.94 -6.96
N CYS A 58 0.39 14.72 -6.46
CA CYS A 58 1.60 13.93 -6.26
C CYS A 58 1.67 12.74 -7.23
N LEU A 59 2.88 12.24 -7.44
CA LEU A 59 3.17 11.02 -8.20
C LEU A 59 3.72 9.96 -7.25
N ALA A 60 2.91 9.01 -6.82
CA ALA A 60 3.40 7.83 -6.10
C ALA A 60 4.02 6.83 -7.07
N VAL A 61 5.23 6.37 -6.76
CA VAL A 61 5.98 5.42 -7.61
C VAL A 61 6.87 4.53 -6.74
N GLU A 62 7.20 3.35 -7.24
CA GLU A 62 8.16 2.45 -6.60
C GLU A 62 9.52 3.12 -6.38
N GLY A 63 10.11 2.87 -5.22
CA GLY A 63 11.40 3.46 -4.83
C GLY A 63 12.52 3.17 -5.83
N LYS A 64 12.58 1.93 -6.34
CA LYS A 64 13.55 1.54 -7.38
C LYS A 64 13.53 2.49 -8.58
N ARG A 65 12.36 2.98 -8.98
CA ARG A 65 12.25 3.87 -10.13
C ARG A 65 12.82 5.26 -9.84
N LEU A 66 12.64 5.76 -8.61
CA LEU A 66 13.28 7.00 -8.18
C LEU A 66 14.79 6.84 -8.11
N ASP A 67 15.28 5.67 -7.67
CA ASP A 67 16.70 5.35 -7.60
C ASP A 67 17.34 5.32 -9.01
N GLU A 68 16.69 4.67 -9.99
CA GLU A 68 17.10 4.66 -11.40
C GLU A 68 17.21 6.07 -11.99
N LEU A 69 16.28 6.96 -11.64
CA LEU A 69 16.24 8.35 -12.10
C LEU A 69 17.07 9.29 -11.22
N GLN A 70 17.74 8.76 -10.19
CA GLN A 70 18.50 9.51 -9.18
C GLN A 70 17.69 10.68 -8.60
N ILE A 71 16.41 10.50 -8.31
CA ILE A 71 15.54 11.50 -7.67
C ILE A 71 15.56 11.23 -6.16
N PRO A 72 16.37 11.94 -5.37
CA PRO A 72 16.52 11.66 -3.95
C PRO A 72 15.30 12.12 -3.15
N SER A 73 15.23 11.70 -1.88
CA SER A 73 14.32 12.27 -0.90
C SER A 73 14.44 13.80 -0.86
N MET A 74 13.32 14.49 -0.62
CA MET A 74 13.27 15.95 -0.55
C MET A 74 14.11 16.50 0.61
N VAL A 75 14.15 15.74 1.72
CA VAL A 75 14.89 16.07 2.94
C VAL A 75 15.68 14.86 3.41
N SER A 76 16.77 15.09 4.13
CA SER A 76 17.57 14.03 4.76
C SER A 76 16.91 13.45 6.00
N ASP A 77 16.23 14.29 6.79
CA ASP A 77 15.48 13.90 7.99
C ASP A 77 14.00 14.29 7.83
N ASN A 78 13.12 13.28 7.77
CA ASN A 78 11.69 13.48 7.55
C ASN A 78 10.96 13.62 8.87
N THR A 79 10.63 14.86 9.24
CA THR A 79 9.94 15.21 10.47
C THR A 79 8.42 15.36 10.29
N SER A 80 7.86 14.99 9.13
CA SER A 80 6.41 15.05 8.91
C SER A 80 5.67 14.05 9.81
N LYS A 81 4.51 14.47 10.34
CA LYS A 81 3.72 13.67 11.30
C LYS A 81 3.43 12.24 10.82
N MET A 82 3.16 12.09 9.52
CA MET A 82 2.82 10.81 8.89
C MET A 82 3.99 10.19 8.10
N GLY A 83 5.19 10.78 8.20
CA GLY A 83 6.37 10.35 7.47
C GLY A 83 6.17 10.34 5.95
N THR A 84 5.42 11.30 5.40
CA THR A 84 5.07 11.34 3.98
C THR A 84 6.36 11.40 3.14
N PRO A 85 6.62 10.41 2.28
CA PRO A 85 7.95 10.19 1.70
C PRO A 85 8.16 11.00 0.41
N PHE A 86 8.15 12.33 0.53
CA PHE A 86 8.42 13.23 -0.59
C PHE A 86 9.84 13.06 -1.15
N ALA A 87 9.94 12.95 -2.46
CA ALA A 87 11.17 13.10 -3.22
C ALA A 87 11.27 14.52 -3.77
N VAL A 88 12.46 14.91 -4.24
CA VAL A 88 12.69 16.22 -4.86
C VAL A 88 11.69 16.43 -6.00
N ALA A 89 11.05 17.61 -6.00
CA ALA A 89 10.10 17.99 -7.04
C ALA A 89 10.80 18.12 -8.40
N ILE A 90 10.12 17.68 -9.46
CA ILE A 90 10.69 17.56 -10.80
C ILE A 90 9.77 18.11 -11.89
N ASP A 91 10.39 18.53 -12.99
CA ASP A 91 9.74 18.72 -14.29
C ASP A 91 10.54 17.99 -15.37
N ALA A 92 9.86 17.47 -16.40
CA ALA A 92 10.56 17.03 -17.59
C ALA A 92 11.22 18.23 -18.29
N VAL A 93 12.46 18.07 -18.73
CA VAL A 93 13.22 19.13 -19.43
C VAL A 93 12.67 19.37 -20.85
N GLN A 94 12.18 18.31 -21.50
CA GLN A 94 11.65 18.38 -22.85
C GLN A 94 10.13 18.17 -22.87
N GLY A 95 9.44 18.87 -23.77
CA GLY A 95 7.99 18.74 -23.96
C GLY A 95 7.16 19.49 -22.92
N THR A 96 7.79 20.35 -22.12
CA THR A 96 7.16 21.23 -21.13
C THR A 96 7.55 22.68 -21.41
N THR A 97 6.87 23.61 -20.75
CA THR A 97 7.16 25.05 -20.80
C THR A 97 7.58 25.54 -19.42
N THR A 98 6.62 25.87 -18.56
CA THR A 98 6.87 26.27 -17.17
C THR A 98 6.72 25.12 -16.19
N GLY A 99 6.19 23.97 -16.60
CA GLY A 99 6.04 22.78 -15.76
C GLY A 99 4.69 22.67 -15.05
N ILE A 100 4.04 23.80 -14.72
CA ILE A 100 2.85 23.82 -13.85
C ILE A 100 1.53 23.46 -14.55
N SER A 101 1.48 23.62 -15.86
CA SER A 101 0.26 23.37 -16.64
C SER A 101 -0.21 21.90 -16.48
N ALA A 102 -1.51 21.64 -16.68
CA ALA A 102 -2.00 20.27 -16.65
C ALA A 102 -1.35 19.39 -17.73
N TYR A 103 -0.99 19.99 -18.87
CA TYR A 103 -0.27 19.32 -19.96
C TYR A 103 1.18 19.02 -19.55
N ASP A 104 1.89 20.00 -19.01
CA ASP A 104 3.29 19.89 -18.61
C ASP A 104 3.46 18.83 -17.52
N ARG A 105 2.62 18.87 -16.48
CA ARG A 105 2.63 17.85 -15.42
C ARG A 105 2.33 16.45 -15.95
N ALA A 106 1.39 16.31 -16.89
CA ALA A 106 1.12 15.01 -17.52
C ALA A 106 2.30 14.51 -18.36
N VAL A 107 3.04 15.40 -19.04
CA VAL A 107 4.28 15.06 -19.74
C VAL A 107 5.35 14.60 -18.76
N THR A 108 5.58 15.34 -17.67
CA THR A 108 6.54 14.96 -16.62
C THR A 108 6.22 13.58 -16.04
N ILE A 109 4.96 13.32 -15.68
CA ILE A 109 4.53 12.03 -15.13
C ILE A 109 4.77 10.89 -16.13
N LYS A 110 4.41 11.09 -17.42
CA LYS A 110 4.68 10.08 -18.47
C LYS A 110 6.17 9.83 -18.64
N LYS A 111 7.01 10.87 -18.57
CA LYS A 111 8.45 10.76 -18.68
C LYS A 111 9.05 9.96 -17.51
N VAL A 112 8.55 10.14 -16.28
CA VAL A 112 8.95 9.29 -15.13
C VAL A 112 8.67 7.81 -15.41
N LEU A 113 7.62 7.47 -16.16
CA LEU A 113 7.27 6.08 -16.48
C LEU A 113 7.98 5.50 -17.69
N ASP A 114 8.71 6.31 -18.47
CA ASP A 114 9.41 5.85 -19.65
C ASP A 114 10.66 5.05 -19.26
N PRO A 115 10.74 3.73 -19.55
CA PRO A 115 11.90 2.91 -19.16
C PRO A 115 13.24 3.40 -19.75
N LYS A 116 13.21 4.27 -20.77
CA LYS A 116 14.41 4.88 -21.36
C LYS A 116 14.79 6.21 -20.72
N ALA A 117 13.96 6.77 -19.85
CA ALA A 117 14.25 8.05 -19.21
C ALA A 117 15.48 7.95 -18.32
N ARG A 118 16.26 9.03 -18.32
CA ARG A 118 17.52 9.18 -17.59
C ARG A 118 17.42 10.33 -16.59
N PRO A 119 18.33 10.42 -15.60
CA PRO A 119 18.33 11.53 -14.65
C PRO A 119 18.31 12.93 -15.31
N GLU A 120 19.00 13.10 -16.44
CA GLU A 120 19.12 14.39 -17.14
C GLU A 120 17.84 14.82 -17.85
N ASP A 121 16.87 13.92 -17.99
CA ASP A 121 15.56 14.25 -18.54
C ASP A 121 14.70 15.09 -17.57
N PHE A 122 15.15 15.29 -16.32
CA PHE A 122 14.39 15.95 -15.26
C PHE A 122 15.13 17.15 -14.67
N ALA A 123 14.47 18.30 -14.69
CA ALA A 123 14.89 19.48 -13.94
C ALA A 123 14.47 19.36 -12.47
N ARG A 124 15.26 19.98 -11.57
CA ARG A 124 15.03 20.03 -10.11
C ARG A 124 15.36 21.45 -9.63
N PRO A 125 14.45 22.16 -8.94
CA PRO A 125 13.06 21.76 -8.61
C PRO A 125 12.14 21.76 -9.84
N GLY A 126 10.89 21.34 -9.65
CA GLY A 126 9.80 21.41 -10.64
C GLY A 126 8.42 21.32 -9.98
N HIS A 127 7.39 20.93 -10.74
CA HIS A 127 5.98 21.05 -10.32
C HIS A 127 5.23 19.72 -10.19
N VAL A 128 5.90 18.59 -10.39
CA VAL A 128 5.42 17.27 -9.99
C VAL A 128 6.18 16.83 -8.75
N PHE A 129 5.45 16.35 -7.74
CA PHE A 129 5.99 15.95 -6.44
C PHE A 129 5.97 14.42 -6.33
N PRO A 130 7.09 13.72 -6.57
CA PRO A 130 7.10 12.27 -6.45
C PRO A 130 7.06 11.85 -4.98
N LEU A 131 6.36 10.75 -4.71
CA LEU A 131 6.29 10.10 -3.42
C LEU A 131 6.87 8.69 -3.56
N ARG A 132 7.84 8.35 -2.70
CA ARG A 132 8.45 7.02 -2.67
C ARG A 132 7.52 6.05 -1.95
N ALA A 133 6.87 5.15 -2.68
CA ALA A 133 6.07 4.11 -2.06
C ALA A 133 6.97 3.09 -1.34
N SER A 134 6.53 2.65 -0.15
CA SER A 134 7.21 1.62 0.63
C SER A 134 7.18 0.27 -0.11
N ASP A 135 8.29 -0.46 -0.06
CA ASP A 135 8.31 -1.84 -0.52
C ASP A 135 7.28 -2.66 0.28
N GLY A 136 6.43 -3.41 -0.41
CA GLY A 136 5.29 -4.08 0.22
C GLY A 136 3.95 -3.33 0.14
N GLY A 137 3.95 -2.04 -0.21
CA GLY A 137 2.74 -1.25 -0.41
C GLY A 137 1.89 -1.14 0.85
N VAL A 138 0.56 -1.22 0.70
CA VAL A 138 -0.39 -0.98 1.81
C VAL A 138 -0.30 -2.00 2.93
N LEU A 139 0.35 -3.15 2.68
CA LEU A 139 0.61 -4.17 3.68
C LEU A 139 1.71 -3.75 4.68
N ARG A 140 2.60 -2.85 4.25
CA ARG A 140 3.67 -2.29 5.09
C ARG A 140 3.30 -0.92 5.66
N ARG A 141 2.78 -0.03 4.80
CA ARG A 141 2.35 1.32 5.19
C ARG A 141 0.96 1.60 4.61
N ALA A 142 -0.04 1.72 5.47
CA ALA A 142 -1.43 1.94 5.09
C ALA A 142 -1.72 3.41 4.69
N GLY A 143 -1.01 3.95 3.69
CA GLY A 143 -1.18 5.31 3.18
C GLY A 143 -1.65 5.38 1.73
N HIS A 144 -2.15 6.54 1.31
CA HIS A 144 -2.62 6.77 -0.07
C HIS A 144 -1.49 6.65 -1.10
N THR A 145 -0.25 6.97 -0.74
CA THR A 145 0.95 6.74 -1.56
C THR A 145 1.06 5.27 -1.96
N GLU A 146 1.05 4.37 -0.98
CA GLU A 146 1.11 2.93 -1.22
C GLU A 146 -0.13 2.42 -1.95
N ALA A 147 -1.32 2.92 -1.60
CA ALA A 147 -2.56 2.54 -2.26
C ALA A 147 -2.54 2.88 -3.76
N ALA A 148 -2.00 4.04 -4.14
CA ALA A 148 -1.90 4.46 -5.54
C ALA A 148 -1.04 3.51 -6.37
N VAL A 149 0.12 3.09 -5.84
CA VAL A 149 1.03 2.14 -6.50
C VAL A 149 0.40 0.74 -6.56
N ASP A 150 -0.18 0.27 -5.46
CA ASP A 150 -0.77 -1.07 -5.39
C ASP A 150 -1.99 -1.21 -6.29
N LEU A 151 -2.88 -0.22 -6.32
CA LEU A 151 -4.03 -0.23 -7.20
C LEU A 151 -3.61 -0.25 -8.68
N ALA A 152 -2.59 0.51 -9.06
CA ALA A 152 -2.05 0.49 -10.42
C ALA A 152 -1.47 -0.90 -10.77
N ARG A 153 -0.69 -1.50 -9.86
CA ARG A 153 -0.12 -2.85 -10.02
C ARG A 153 -1.22 -3.92 -10.16
N LEU A 154 -2.21 -3.91 -9.26
CA LEU A 154 -3.33 -4.85 -9.27
C LEU A 154 -4.24 -4.68 -10.49
N ALA A 155 -4.28 -3.49 -11.10
CA ALA A 155 -4.97 -3.25 -12.37
C ALA A 155 -4.20 -3.78 -13.59
N GLY A 156 -2.97 -4.30 -13.40
CA GLY A 156 -2.09 -4.75 -14.46
C GLY A 156 -1.45 -3.61 -15.25
N LEU A 157 -1.23 -2.46 -14.60
CA LEU A 157 -0.55 -1.29 -15.16
C LEU A 157 0.80 -1.11 -14.48
N LYS A 158 1.61 -0.17 -15.00
CA LYS A 158 2.87 0.23 -14.32
C LYS A 158 2.58 0.63 -12.86
N PRO A 159 3.42 0.20 -11.90
CA PRO A 159 3.21 0.40 -10.46
C PRO A 159 3.50 1.86 -10.04
N ALA A 160 2.66 2.77 -10.52
CA ALA A 160 2.73 4.19 -10.24
C ALA A 160 1.33 4.81 -10.36
N GLY A 161 1.03 5.73 -9.46
CA GLY A 161 -0.26 6.40 -9.41
C GLY A 161 -0.12 7.90 -9.19
N VAL A 162 -1.07 8.65 -9.73
CA VAL A 162 -1.27 10.06 -9.39
C VAL A 162 -2.31 10.14 -8.29
N LEU A 163 -2.08 11.02 -7.32
CA LEU A 163 -3.01 11.24 -6.20
C LEU A 163 -3.10 12.72 -5.86
N VAL A 164 -4.25 13.12 -5.33
CA VAL A 164 -4.48 14.44 -4.76
C VAL A 164 -5.54 14.33 -3.67
N GLU A 165 -5.31 15.00 -2.56
CA GLU A 165 -6.27 15.07 -1.47
C GLU A 165 -7.50 15.90 -1.90
N ILE A 166 -8.67 15.54 -1.37
CA ILE A 166 -9.93 16.20 -1.71
C ILE A 166 -10.31 17.20 -0.63
N MET A 167 -10.20 18.49 -0.96
CA MET A 167 -10.69 19.59 -0.12
C MET A 167 -12.13 19.98 -0.46
N ASP A 168 -12.88 20.41 0.54
CA ASP A 168 -14.18 21.05 0.40
C ASP A 168 -14.02 22.54 -0.02
N GLU A 169 -15.15 23.19 -0.26
CA GLU A 169 -15.23 24.57 -0.73
C GLU A 169 -14.73 25.60 0.28
N ASP A 170 -14.79 25.27 1.56
CA ASP A 170 -14.25 26.09 2.65
C ASP A 170 -12.74 25.88 2.87
N GLY A 171 -12.09 25.05 2.04
CA GLY A 171 -10.67 24.73 2.14
C GLY A 171 -10.32 23.68 3.21
N LYS A 172 -11.29 23.13 3.93
CA LYS A 172 -11.07 22.00 4.84
C LYS A 172 -11.09 20.68 4.07
N MET A 173 -10.59 19.63 4.70
CA MET A 173 -10.60 18.30 4.10
C MET A 173 -12.00 17.70 4.01
N ALA A 174 -12.35 17.15 2.84
CA ALA A 174 -13.65 16.55 2.61
C ALA A 174 -13.76 15.19 3.33
N ARG A 175 -14.70 15.08 4.25
CA ARG A 175 -14.98 13.84 5.00
C ARG A 175 -15.96 12.92 4.26
N LEU A 176 -16.09 11.68 4.74
CA LEU A 176 -16.82 10.59 4.10
C LEU A 176 -18.22 10.95 3.52
N PRO A 177 -19.10 11.72 4.20
CA PRO A 177 -20.39 12.10 3.62
C PRO A 177 -20.28 12.95 2.35
N LYS A 178 -19.29 13.85 2.27
CA LYS A 178 -19.01 14.66 1.08
C LYS A 178 -18.37 13.81 -0.02
N LEU A 179 -17.41 12.96 0.34
CA LEU A 179 -16.76 12.03 -0.58
C LEU A 179 -17.77 11.10 -1.28
N LYS A 180 -18.76 10.58 -0.54
CA LYS A 180 -19.88 9.81 -1.12
C LYS A 180 -20.68 10.61 -2.16
N ARG A 181 -20.96 11.90 -1.88
CA ARG A 181 -21.64 12.79 -2.83
C ARG A 181 -20.80 13.05 -4.07
N LEU A 182 -19.50 13.28 -3.92
CA LEU A 182 -18.56 13.48 -5.03
C LEU A 182 -18.42 12.21 -5.89
N ALA A 183 -18.26 11.05 -5.25
CA ALA A 183 -18.24 9.76 -5.93
C ALA A 183 -19.49 9.55 -6.80
N HIS A 184 -20.67 9.89 -6.27
CA HIS A 184 -21.91 9.81 -7.04
C HIS A 184 -21.95 10.83 -8.20
N ARG A 185 -21.64 12.11 -7.91
CA ARG A 185 -21.66 13.20 -8.90
C ARG A 185 -20.76 12.90 -10.10
N PHE A 186 -19.55 12.42 -9.84
CA PHE A 186 -18.55 12.15 -10.87
C PHE A 186 -18.52 10.68 -11.33
N ARG A 187 -19.45 9.85 -10.82
CA ARG A 187 -19.56 8.42 -11.13
C ARG A 187 -18.24 7.65 -10.89
N LEU A 188 -17.55 7.98 -9.80
CA LEU A 188 -16.29 7.36 -9.39
C LEU A 188 -16.55 6.28 -8.34
N LYS A 189 -15.66 5.29 -8.28
CA LYS A 189 -15.68 4.29 -7.21
C LYS A 189 -15.10 4.88 -5.93
N LEU A 190 -15.69 4.54 -4.80
CA LEU A 190 -15.22 4.89 -3.47
C LEU A 190 -14.83 3.62 -2.72
N ILE A 191 -13.56 3.49 -2.36
CA ILE A 191 -13.01 2.31 -1.66
C ILE A 191 -12.21 2.72 -0.43
N THR A 192 -11.89 1.77 0.44
CA THR A 192 -11.04 2.01 1.61
C THR A 192 -9.67 1.34 1.46
N ILE A 193 -8.64 1.91 2.10
CA ILE A 193 -7.33 1.25 2.23
C ILE A 193 -7.47 -0.09 2.98
N LYS A 194 -8.36 -0.16 3.98
CA LYS A 194 -8.66 -1.39 4.72
C LYS A 194 -9.13 -2.52 3.80
N ASP A 195 -10.10 -2.24 2.92
CA ASP A 195 -10.61 -3.23 1.95
C ASP A 195 -9.51 -3.64 0.96
N LEU A 196 -8.61 -2.71 0.59
CA LEU A 196 -7.46 -3.02 -0.27
C LEU A 196 -6.45 -3.94 0.43
N ILE A 197 -6.15 -3.70 1.71
CA ILE A 197 -5.30 -4.57 2.53
C ILE A 197 -5.92 -5.98 2.62
N GLU A 198 -7.21 -6.09 2.93
CA GLU A 198 -7.90 -7.38 2.98
C GLU A 198 -7.91 -8.08 1.62
N TYR A 199 -8.14 -7.33 0.55
CA TYR A 199 -8.12 -7.85 -0.82
C TYR A 199 -6.76 -8.46 -1.19
N ARG A 200 -5.66 -7.76 -0.88
CA ARG A 200 -4.30 -8.26 -1.12
C ARG A 200 -4.00 -9.50 -0.27
N ARG A 201 -4.27 -9.46 1.05
CA ARG A 201 -4.03 -10.58 1.97
C ARG A 201 -4.73 -11.88 1.57
N ARG A 202 -5.91 -11.81 0.94
CA ARG A 202 -6.67 -12.99 0.49
C ARG A 202 -6.18 -13.57 -0.83
N ARG A 203 -5.41 -12.83 -1.62
CA ARG A 203 -5.06 -13.18 -3.01
C ARG A 203 -3.57 -13.35 -3.24
N GLU A 204 -2.73 -12.73 -2.42
CA GLU A 204 -1.29 -12.78 -2.56
C GLU A 204 -0.69 -13.81 -1.61
N LYS A 205 0.33 -14.52 -2.08
CA LYS A 205 1.15 -15.39 -1.23
C LYS A 205 2.20 -14.50 -0.54
N LEU A 206 1.94 -14.16 0.72
CA LEU A 206 2.78 -13.23 1.50
C LEU A 206 3.83 -13.94 2.36
N VAL A 207 3.87 -15.27 2.33
CA VAL A 207 4.82 -16.07 3.08
C VAL A 207 5.37 -17.20 2.22
N GLU A 208 6.65 -17.52 2.41
CA GLU A 208 7.33 -18.61 1.73
C GLU A 208 7.87 -19.61 2.74
N ARG A 209 7.65 -20.90 2.50
CA ARG A 209 8.22 -21.93 3.37
C ARG A 209 9.69 -22.13 3.02
N ILE A 210 10.57 -21.74 3.94
CA ILE A 210 12.03 -21.78 3.75
C ILE A 210 12.68 -23.03 4.33
N LEU A 211 12.07 -23.65 5.35
CA LEU A 211 12.64 -24.84 6.02
C LEU A 211 11.53 -25.82 6.44
N THR A 212 11.87 -27.10 6.46
CA THR A 212 11.08 -28.15 7.09
C THR A 212 12.00 -29.12 7.81
N THR A 213 11.71 -29.42 9.07
CA THR A 213 12.47 -30.39 9.88
C THR A 213 11.60 -31.10 10.90
N LYS A 214 12.10 -32.18 11.49
CA LYS A 214 11.48 -32.83 12.65
C LYS A 214 11.93 -32.12 13.91
N LEU A 215 10.98 -31.83 14.80
CA LEU A 215 11.22 -31.21 16.09
C LEU A 215 10.74 -32.14 17.22
N PRO A 216 11.64 -32.92 17.84
CA PRO A 216 11.31 -33.63 19.07
C PRO A 216 11.17 -32.63 20.22
N THR A 217 10.07 -32.72 20.96
CA THR A 217 9.81 -31.88 22.14
C THR A 217 9.37 -32.76 23.32
N ARG A 218 9.32 -32.16 24.52
CA ARG A 218 8.73 -32.83 25.70
C ARG A 218 7.25 -33.17 25.56
N TYR A 219 6.56 -32.62 24.54
CA TYR A 219 5.14 -32.87 24.27
C TYR A 219 4.93 -33.86 23.13
N GLY A 220 5.99 -34.37 22.50
CA GLY A 220 5.93 -35.24 21.33
C GLY A 220 6.77 -34.74 20.15
N GLU A 221 6.81 -35.54 19.09
CA GLU A 221 7.45 -35.21 17.81
C GLU A 221 6.47 -34.46 16.90
N TYR A 222 6.93 -33.34 16.33
CA TYR A 222 6.22 -32.50 15.36
C TYR A 222 7.05 -32.33 14.10
N ILE A 223 6.37 -32.05 12.98
CA ILE A 223 7.01 -31.44 11.81
C ILE A 223 7.01 -29.93 12.00
N LEU A 224 8.19 -29.32 12.06
CA LEU A 224 8.37 -27.88 12.07
C LEU A 224 8.52 -27.38 10.64
N HIS A 225 7.62 -26.51 10.21
CA HIS A 225 7.81 -25.66 9.04
C HIS A 225 8.20 -24.25 9.47
N VAL A 226 9.19 -23.68 8.79
CA VAL A 226 9.53 -22.26 8.94
C VAL A 226 9.06 -21.53 7.70
N TYR A 227 8.23 -20.52 7.90
CA TYR A 227 7.78 -19.59 6.87
C TYR A 227 8.47 -18.25 7.06
N GLU A 228 8.99 -17.66 6.00
CA GLU A 228 9.46 -16.28 5.98
C GLU A 228 8.39 -15.40 5.33
N ASP A 229 8.07 -14.27 5.93
CA ASP A 229 7.20 -13.28 5.29
C ASP A 229 7.97 -12.46 4.26
N VAL A 230 7.34 -12.16 3.12
CA VAL A 230 8.00 -11.49 1.98
C VAL A 230 8.21 -9.99 2.17
N LEU A 231 7.75 -9.41 3.28
CA LEU A 231 7.73 -7.96 3.51
C LEU A 231 8.80 -7.53 4.51
N GLU A 232 8.85 -8.18 5.67
CA GLU A 232 9.75 -7.87 6.78
C GLU A 232 10.77 -9.00 7.05
N HIS A 233 10.69 -10.11 6.31
CA HIS A 233 11.57 -11.28 6.46
C HIS A 233 11.58 -11.88 7.87
N TYR A 234 10.47 -11.75 8.61
CA TYR A 234 10.29 -12.43 9.87
C TYR A 234 10.00 -13.92 9.65
N HIS A 235 10.51 -14.73 10.57
CA HIS A 235 10.27 -16.17 10.57
C HIS A 235 9.09 -16.52 11.45
N HIS A 236 8.10 -17.17 10.84
CA HIS A 236 6.94 -17.75 11.48
C HIS A 236 7.09 -19.27 11.55
N LEU A 237 6.89 -19.83 12.74
CA LEU A 237 7.00 -21.26 12.98
C LEU A 237 5.63 -21.94 12.97
N VAL A 238 5.52 -23.06 12.27
CA VAL A 238 4.31 -23.89 12.23
C VAL A 238 4.68 -25.31 12.65
N LEU A 239 4.16 -25.75 13.80
CA LEU A 239 4.34 -27.11 14.29
C LEU A 239 3.12 -27.94 13.90
N VAL A 240 3.34 -29.04 13.18
CA VAL A 240 2.29 -29.91 12.64
C VAL A 240 2.43 -31.32 13.22
N LYS A 241 1.33 -31.87 13.71
CA LYS A 241 1.22 -33.26 14.14
C LYS A 241 0.44 -34.08 13.09
N GLY A 242 1.09 -35.12 12.57
CA GLY A 242 0.49 -36.00 11.55
C GLY A 242 0.27 -35.31 10.19
N GLU A 243 -0.48 -35.98 9.32
CA GLU A 243 -0.86 -35.43 8.00
C GLU A 243 -2.18 -34.67 8.12
N VAL A 244 -2.16 -33.36 7.83
CA VAL A 244 -3.35 -32.48 7.95
C VAL A 244 -3.90 -32.00 6.61
N SER A 245 -3.17 -32.23 5.52
CA SER A 245 -3.56 -31.76 4.18
C SER A 245 -4.91 -32.34 3.76
N GLY A 246 -5.83 -31.48 3.29
CA GLY A 246 -7.16 -31.88 2.84
C GLY A 246 -8.13 -32.34 3.94
N LYS A 247 -7.71 -32.36 5.21
CA LYS A 247 -8.58 -32.77 6.33
C LYS A 247 -9.50 -31.63 6.77
N LYS A 248 -10.71 -31.99 7.21
CA LYS A 248 -11.67 -31.07 7.85
C LYS A 248 -11.47 -31.10 9.36
N ASN A 249 -11.89 -30.03 10.04
CA ASN A 249 -11.86 -29.92 11.50
C ASN A 249 -10.48 -30.16 12.13
N VAL A 250 -9.42 -29.69 11.45
CA VAL A 250 -8.06 -29.72 12.01
C VAL A 250 -8.01 -28.77 13.21
N LEU A 251 -7.53 -29.26 14.35
CA LEU A 251 -7.32 -28.42 15.53
C LEU A 251 -6.17 -27.44 15.27
N VAL A 252 -6.45 -26.15 15.40
CA VAL A 252 -5.48 -25.07 15.14
C VAL A 252 -5.39 -24.15 16.33
N ARG A 253 -4.16 -23.80 16.72
CA ARG A 253 -3.85 -22.71 17.64
C ARG A 253 -2.91 -21.74 16.94
N VAL A 254 -3.33 -20.47 16.86
CA VAL A 254 -2.42 -19.36 16.51
C VAL A 254 -1.90 -18.78 17.83
N HIS A 255 -0.58 -18.76 18.00
CA HIS A 255 0.07 -18.26 19.21
C HIS A 255 0.98 -17.09 18.87
N SER A 256 0.74 -15.94 19.49
CA SER A 256 1.61 -14.77 19.39
C SER A 256 2.77 -14.91 20.36
N GLN A 257 4.00 -14.70 19.89
CA GLN A 257 5.20 -14.80 20.70
C GLN A 257 5.12 -13.90 21.95
N CYS A 258 5.44 -14.48 23.10
CA CYS A 258 5.64 -13.74 24.35
C CYS A 258 7.00 -14.14 24.93
N LEU A 259 8.02 -13.31 24.74
CA LEU A 259 9.39 -13.65 25.19
C LEU A 259 9.45 -13.94 26.71
N THR A 260 8.79 -13.11 27.51
CA THR A 260 8.77 -13.27 28.98
C THR A 260 8.02 -14.52 29.43
N GLY A 261 6.87 -14.82 28.83
CA GLY A 261 6.06 -15.99 29.18
C GLY A 261 6.60 -17.30 28.61
N ASP A 262 6.85 -17.34 27.29
CA ASP A 262 7.18 -18.55 26.55
C ASP A 262 8.59 -19.06 26.85
N VAL A 263 9.55 -18.14 27.07
CA VAL A 263 10.97 -18.48 27.27
C VAL A 263 11.38 -18.41 28.73
N PHE A 264 11.02 -17.34 29.44
CA PHE A 264 11.45 -17.13 30.83
C PHE A 264 10.44 -17.59 31.89
N GLY A 265 9.26 -18.05 31.48
CA GLY A 265 8.23 -18.55 32.41
C GLY A 265 7.66 -17.47 33.33
N SER A 266 7.49 -16.24 32.82
CA SER A 266 6.91 -15.13 33.59
C SER A 266 5.55 -15.49 34.18
N LEU A 267 5.35 -15.19 35.46
CA LEU A 267 4.07 -15.37 36.16
C LEU A 267 3.13 -14.15 36.05
N ARG A 268 3.54 -13.10 35.31
CA ARG A 268 2.69 -11.92 35.05
C ARG A 268 1.77 -12.12 33.84
N CYS A 269 1.98 -13.18 33.07
CA CYS A 269 1.11 -13.63 31.99
C CYS A 269 1.04 -15.16 32.03
N ASP A 270 0.12 -15.73 31.26
CA ASP A 270 -0.11 -17.17 31.16
C ASP A 270 0.31 -17.73 29.78
N CYS A 271 1.02 -16.95 28.95
CA CYS A 271 1.38 -17.33 27.58
C CYS A 271 2.16 -18.66 27.50
N GLY A 272 3.09 -18.89 28.44
CA GLY A 272 3.87 -20.13 28.52
C GLY A 272 3.00 -21.36 28.81
N ASP A 273 2.00 -21.21 29.67
CA ASP A 273 1.03 -22.27 29.96
C ASP A 273 0.08 -22.50 28.77
N GLN A 274 -0.34 -21.42 28.10
CA GLN A 274 -1.18 -21.50 26.90
C GLN A 274 -0.50 -22.29 25.78
N ILE A 275 0.77 -22.00 25.46
CA ILE A 275 1.50 -22.74 24.41
C ILE A 275 1.76 -24.19 24.81
N SER A 276 2.10 -24.44 26.08
CA SER A 276 2.30 -25.79 26.63
C SER A 276 1.04 -26.64 26.50
N ASN A 277 -0.11 -26.09 26.92
CA ASN A 277 -1.40 -26.78 26.83
C ASN A 277 -1.85 -26.99 25.38
N ALA A 278 -1.64 -26.01 24.50
CA ALA A 278 -1.95 -26.16 23.09
C ALA A 278 -1.15 -27.30 22.44
N LEU A 279 0.15 -27.38 22.69
CA LEU A 279 0.99 -28.47 22.17
C LEU A 279 0.53 -29.83 22.71
N LYS A 280 0.24 -29.94 24.01
CA LYS A 280 -0.31 -31.17 24.59
C LYS A 280 -1.64 -31.60 23.97
N MET A 281 -2.53 -30.66 23.66
CA MET A 281 -3.83 -30.96 23.04
C MET A 281 -3.71 -31.35 21.57
N ILE A 282 -2.70 -30.84 20.87
CA ILE A 282 -2.47 -31.13 19.45
C ILE A 282 -1.77 -32.49 19.25
N ASN A 283 -0.94 -32.92 20.20
CA ASN A 283 -0.23 -34.20 20.13
C ASN A 283 -1.12 -35.42 20.33
#